data_AF-A0A1V9E126-F1
#
_entry.id   AF-A0A1V9E126-F1
#
_cell.length_a   1.000
_cell.length_b   1.000
_cell.length_c   1.000
_cell.angle_alpha   90.00
_cell.angle_beta   90.00
_cell.angle_gamma   90.00
#
_symmetry.space_group_name_H-M   'P 1'
#
loop_
_entity.id
_entity.type
_entity.pdbx_description
1 polymer ?
#
loop_
_entity_poly.entity_id
_entity_poly.type
_entity_poly.pdbx_seq_one_letter_code
_entity_poly.pdbx_strand_id
1 'polypeptide(L)'
;MNFKISIGTVISLIASLLFASVCFFSLYFFTYGNLQKSILLALCLSFILVCFVLVLKEIKAVRRNFLQNAFLEILMLIVFLTAGIIFLIPFSHYFTVLNKKDQLKGKIETDLDNVANMFTRYEEFAKDRMNKYEYELNAAIAGKDLNYSVFINEGFKNNGESLTIQKNRLMTIFEDDLMPSKYDSTKKYAINLINQDKQLATNWILPVRFLNVINNVEKTANGWLTELKRYDNSTSNAQSTPFDYPLTFGSIKGELTQREFPAVTAIVIASLLYLILLIPYFAADRDPRNPGIIDLLFRKKTVTEERGAIL
;
A
#
# COMPACT_ATOMS: atom_id res chain seq x y z
N MET A 1 -19.85 -39.15 13.54
CA MET A 1 -20.10 -38.39 12.30
C MET A 1 -18.79 -38.36 11.51
N ASN A 2 -18.59 -39.30 10.59
CA ASN A 2 -17.34 -39.41 9.84
C ASN A 2 -17.38 -38.43 8.66
N PHE A 3 -16.75 -37.25 8.82
CA PHE A 3 -16.51 -36.33 7.71
C PHE A 3 -15.50 -36.98 6.76
N LYS A 4 -15.97 -37.78 5.79
CA LYS A 4 -15.15 -38.13 4.63
C LYS A 4 -15.05 -36.89 3.75
N ILE A 5 -13.97 -36.13 3.90
CA ILE A 5 -13.67 -34.98 3.04
C ILE A 5 -13.39 -35.53 1.62
N SER A 6 -14.24 -35.18 0.66
CA SER A 6 -14.02 -35.53 -0.74
C SER A 6 -12.91 -34.67 -1.36
N ILE A 7 -12.16 -35.21 -2.32
CA ILE A 7 -11.11 -34.49 -3.07
C ILE A 7 -11.67 -33.19 -3.66
N GLY A 8 -12.89 -33.22 -4.21
CA GLY A 8 -13.57 -32.02 -4.71
C GLY A 8 -13.68 -30.92 -3.66
N THR A 9 -14.05 -31.26 -2.42
CA THR A 9 -14.15 -30.31 -1.30
C THR A 9 -12.80 -29.69 -0.96
N VAL A 10 -11.71 -30.47 -1.02
CA VAL A 10 -10.35 -29.94 -0.81
C VAL A 10 -9.98 -28.94 -1.92
N ILE A 11 -10.26 -29.28 -3.18
CA ILE A 11 -10.00 -28.40 -4.33
C ILE A 11 -10.78 -27.09 -4.20
N SER A 12 -12.07 -27.16 -3.83
CA SER A 12 -12.90 -25.97 -3.62
C SER A 12 -12.41 -25.12 -2.46
N LEU A 13 -11.95 -25.72 -1.36
CA LEU A 13 -11.32 -24.98 -0.26
C LEU A 13 -10.07 -24.22 -0.72
N ILE A 14 -9.20 -24.87 -1.49
CA ILE A 14 -7.99 -24.23 -2.05
C ILE A 14 -8.38 -23.09 -2.99
N ALA A 15 -9.33 -23.30 -3.91
CA ALA A 15 -9.79 -22.28 -4.83
C ALA A 15 -10.39 -21.07 -4.09
N SER A 16 -11.16 -21.32 -3.03
CA SER A 16 -11.72 -20.27 -2.17
C SER A 16 -10.62 -19.46 -1.47
N LEU A 17 -9.60 -20.12 -0.94
CA LEU A 17 -8.47 -19.46 -0.30
C LEU A 17 -7.66 -18.62 -1.29
N LEU A 18 -7.41 -19.12 -2.50
CA LEU A 18 -6.76 -18.36 -3.56
C LEU A 18 -7.58 -17.14 -3.95
N PHE A 19 -8.89 -17.30 -4.17
CA PHE A 19 -9.78 -16.20 -4.49
C PHE A 19 -9.79 -15.14 -3.37
N ALA A 20 -9.93 -15.58 -2.12
CA ALA A 20 -9.90 -14.71 -0.95
C ALA A 20 -8.55 -14.01 -0.76
N SER A 21 -7.42 -14.65 -1.11
CA SER A 21 -6.09 -14.04 -1.03
C SER A 21 -5.93 -12.85 -1.97
N VAL A 22 -6.50 -12.93 -3.18
CA VAL A 22 -6.53 -11.81 -4.14
C VAL A 22 -7.43 -10.68 -3.60
N CYS A 23 -8.62 -11.04 -3.12
CA CYS A 23 -9.53 -10.08 -2.48
C CYS A 23 -8.89 -9.42 -1.25
N PHE A 24 -8.09 -10.16 -0.46
CA PHE A 24 -7.34 -9.62 0.66
C PHE A 24 -6.43 -8.49 0.22
N PHE A 25 -5.62 -8.67 -0.83
CA PHE A 25 -4.71 -7.61 -1.30
C PHE A 25 -5.48 -6.38 -1.78
N SER A 26 -6.59 -6.57 -2.50
CA SER A 26 -7.46 -5.46 -2.89
C SER A 26 -8.04 -4.70 -1.69
N LEU A 27 -8.59 -5.42 -0.71
CA LEU A 27 -9.14 -4.83 0.51
C LEU A 27 -8.06 -4.13 1.34
N TYR A 28 -6.85 -4.66 1.32
CA TYR A 28 -5.69 -4.05 1.96
C TYR A 28 -5.36 -2.68 1.36
N PHE A 29 -5.43 -2.55 0.02
CA PHE A 29 -5.32 -1.25 -0.65
C PHE A 29 -6.50 -0.32 -0.31
N PHE A 30 -7.74 -0.81 -0.37
CA PHE A 30 -8.93 0.00 -0.03
C PHE A 30 -8.94 0.51 1.41
N THR A 31 -8.44 -0.30 2.35
CA THR A 31 -8.37 0.06 3.77
C THR A 31 -7.09 0.81 4.14
N TYR A 32 -6.28 1.20 3.14
CA TYR A 32 -5.01 1.91 3.32
C TYR A 32 -4.05 1.22 4.30
N GLY A 33 -4.07 -0.11 4.30
CA GLY A 33 -3.11 -0.90 5.06
C GLY A 33 -3.61 -1.42 6.40
N ASN A 34 -4.91 -1.36 6.65
CA ASN A 34 -5.48 -2.03 7.82
C ASN A 34 -5.47 -3.56 7.62
N LEU A 35 -4.38 -4.18 8.10
CA LEU A 35 -4.14 -5.60 7.98
C LEU A 35 -5.26 -6.43 8.62
N GLN A 36 -5.64 -6.11 9.85
CA GLN A 36 -6.64 -6.87 10.62
C GLN A 36 -8.01 -6.88 9.92
N LYS A 37 -8.50 -5.71 9.50
CA LYS A 37 -9.79 -5.60 8.79
C LYS A 37 -9.76 -6.35 7.47
N SER A 38 -8.66 -6.26 6.72
CA SER A 38 -8.53 -6.91 5.42
C SER A 38 -8.49 -8.43 5.53
N ILE A 39 -7.75 -8.96 6.50
CA ILE A 39 -7.71 -10.41 6.79
C ILE A 39 -9.10 -10.90 7.19
N LEU A 40 -9.77 -10.21 8.12
CA LEU A 40 -11.08 -10.62 8.61
C LEU A 40 -12.12 -10.67 7.47
N LEU A 41 -12.16 -9.65 6.62
CA LEU A 41 -13.08 -9.60 5.49
C LEU A 41 -12.77 -10.69 4.44
N ALA A 42 -11.50 -10.94 4.14
CA ALA A 42 -11.11 -11.98 3.19
C ALA A 42 -11.45 -13.39 3.71
N LEU A 43 -11.22 -13.66 5.00
CA LEU A 43 -11.60 -14.91 5.64
C LEU A 43 -13.12 -15.10 5.65
N CYS A 44 -13.88 -14.03 5.95
CA CYS A 44 -15.33 -14.05 5.88
C CYS A 44 -15.82 -14.39 4.47
N LEU A 45 -15.24 -13.77 3.44
CA LEU A 45 -15.55 -14.05 2.04
C LEU A 45 -15.24 -15.51 1.68
N SER A 46 -14.07 -16.02 2.08
CA SER A 46 -13.71 -17.42 1.87
C SER A 46 -14.69 -18.38 2.55
N PHE A 47 -15.06 -18.08 3.79
CA PHE A 47 -16.00 -18.90 4.55
C PHE A 47 -17.37 -18.94 3.87
N ILE A 48 -17.87 -17.78 3.43
CA ILE A 48 -19.13 -17.67 2.68
C ILE A 48 -19.09 -18.55 1.42
N LEU A 49 -18.04 -18.45 0.60
CA LEU A 49 -17.90 -19.23 -0.64
C LEU A 49 -17.92 -20.74 -0.38
N VAL A 50 -17.15 -21.21 0.61
CA VAL A 50 -17.11 -22.63 0.97
C VAL A 50 -18.47 -23.10 1.49
N CYS A 51 -19.11 -22.33 2.36
CA CYS A 51 -20.45 -22.66 2.87
C CYS A 51 -21.47 -22.79 1.73
N PHE A 52 -21.48 -21.86 0.77
CA PHE A 52 -22.38 -21.93 -0.39
C PHE A 52 -22.20 -23.23 -1.17
N VAL A 53 -20.96 -23.58 -1.48
CA VAL A 53 -20.66 -24.81 -2.25
C VAL A 53 -21.03 -26.07 -1.48
N LEU A 54 -20.76 -26.12 -0.17
CA LEU A 54 -21.13 -27.26 0.65
C LEU A 54 -22.65 -27.42 0.75
N VAL A 55 -23.38 -26.32 0.94
CA VAL A 55 -24.85 -26.35 0.97
C VAL A 55 -25.42 -26.79 -0.38
N LEU A 56 -24.88 -26.28 -1.50
CA LEU A 56 -25.26 -26.71 -2.85
C LEU A 56 -25.02 -28.20 -3.07
N LYS A 57 -23.87 -28.71 -2.61
CA LYS A 57 -23.53 -30.13 -2.67
C LYS A 57 -24.55 -30.98 -1.90
N GLU A 58 -24.88 -30.59 -0.67
CA GLU A 58 -25.83 -31.34 0.15
C GLU A 58 -27.25 -31.29 -0.45
N ILE A 59 -27.74 -30.12 -0.88
CA ILE A 59 -29.06 -29.99 -1.52
C ILE A 59 -29.20 -30.95 -2.71
N LYS A 60 -28.17 -31.05 -3.56
CA LYS A 60 -28.15 -31.97 -4.70
C LYS A 60 -28.25 -33.45 -4.30
N ALA A 61 -27.75 -33.81 -3.11
CA ALA A 61 -27.75 -35.18 -2.61
C ALA A 61 -29.05 -35.57 -1.83
N VAL A 62 -29.94 -34.63 -1.51
CA VAL A 62 -31.14 -34.90 -0.69
C VAL A 62 -32.20 -35.70 -1.45
N ARG A 63 -32.77 -36.70 -0.75
CA ARG A 63 -33.72 -37.70 -1.29
C ARG A 63 -35.21 -37.35 -1.15
N ARG A 64 -35.59 -36.44 -0.23
CA ARG A 64 -36.98 -36.13 0.13
C ARG A 64 -37.40 -34.77 -0.40
N ASN A 65 -38.67 -34.56 -0.72
CA ASN A 65 -39.23 -33.29 -1.24
C ASN A 65 -38.54 -32.79 -2.53
N PHE A 66 -38.55 -33.63 -3.57
CA PHE A 66 -37.93 -33.38 -4.89
C PHE A 66 -38.15 -31.95 -5.42
N LEU A 67 -39.40 -31.50 -5.54
CA LEU A 67 -39.74 -30.21 -6.13
C LEU A 67 -39.16 -29.03 -5.32
N GLN A 68 -39.22 -29.13 -4.00
CA GLN A 68 -38.71 -28.08 -3.11
C GLN A 68 -37.19 -27.98 -3.18
N ASN A 69 -36.47 -29.12 -3.19
CA ASN A 69 -35.02 -29.12 -3.27
C ASN A 69 -34.52 -28.72 -4.66
N ALA A 70 -35.21 -29.10 -5.73
CA ALA A 70 -34.83 -28.69 -7.08
C ALA A 70 -35.02 -27.17 -7.29
N PHE A 71 -36.08 -26.59 -6.73
CA PHE A 71 -36.23 -25.13 -6.69
C PHE A 71 -35.13 -24.47 -5.85
N LEU A 72 -34.84 -25.00 -4.66
CA LEU A 72 -33.80 -24.49 -3.77
C LEU A 72 -32.40 -24.58 -4.40
N GLU A 73 -32.11 -25.64 -5.15
CA GLU A 73 -30.86 -25.82 -5.91
C GLU A 73 -30.69 -24.70 -6.94
N ILE A 74 -31.72 -24.44 -7.77
CA ILE A 74 -31.68 -23.36 -8.76
C ILE A 74 -31.54 -21.99 -8.07
N LEU A 75 -32.30 -21.75 -7.01
CA LEU A 75 -32.22 -20.51 -6.24
C LEU A 75 -30.81 -20.29 -5.69
N MET A 76 -30.22 -21.31 -5.07
CA MET A 76 -28.86 -21.24 -4.51
C MET A 76 -27.79 -21.07 -5.59
N LEU A 77 -27.96 -21.65 -6.78
CA LEU A 77 -27.06 -21.42 -7.92
C LEU A 77 -27.14 -19.98 -8.42
N ILE A 78 -28.35 -19.40 -8.50
CA ILE A 78 -28.54 -17.99 -8.88
C ILE A 78 -27.90 -17.08 -7.82
N VAL A 79 -28.14 -17.33 -6.53
CA VAL A 79 -27.52 -16.56 -5.43
C VAL A 79 -26.00 -16.70 -5.45
N PHE A 80 -25.48 -17.89 -5.73
CA PHE A 80 -24.04 -18.11 -5.86
C PHE A 80 -23.46 -17.33 -7.04
N LEU A 81 -24.14 -17.29 -8.19
CA LEU A 81 -23.71 -16.52 -9.35
C LEU A 81 -23.70 -15.00 -9.06
N THR A 82 -24.76 -14.48 -8.43
CA THR A 82 -24.84 -13.05 -8.07
C THR A 82 -23.80 -12.66 -7.03
N ALA A 83 -23.54 -13.52 -6.04
CA ALA A 83 -22.44 -13.33 -5.09
C ALA A 83 -21.09 -13.26 -5.81
N GLY A 84 -20.88 -14.09 -6.84
CA GLY A 84 -19.67 -14.08 -7.66
C GLY A 84 -19.44 -12.75 -8.36
N ILE A 85 -20.50 -12.15 -8.93
CA ILE A 85 -20.44 -10.82 -9.55
C ILE A 85 -20.07 -9.74 -8.52
N ILE A 86 -20.64 -9.81 -7.31
CA ILE A 86 -20.33 -8.85 -6.24
C ILE A 86 -18.86 -9.01 -5.80
N PHE A 87 -18.40 -10.25 -5.62
CA PHE A 87 -17.04 -10.53 -5.20
C PHE A 87 -15.99 -10.30 -6.29
N LEU A 88 -16.40 -10.20 -7.55
CA LEU A 88 -15.54 -9.78 -8.66
C LEU A 88 -15.04 -8.34 -8.47
N ILE A 89 -15.79 -7.48 -7.76
CA ILE A 89 -15.40 -6.08 -7.51
C ILE A 89 -14.08 -6.01 -6.73
N PRO A 90 -13.96 -6.54 -5.49
CA PRO A 90 -12.69 -6.54 -4.79
C PRO A 90 -11.65 -7.39 -5.53
N PHE A 91 -12.02 -8.51 -6.15
CA PHE A 91 -11.06 -9.35 -6.88
C PHE A 91 -10.39 -8.57 -8.02
N SER A 92 -11.17 -7.87 -8.84
CA SER A 92 -10.64 -7.16 -10.00
C SER A 92 -9.87 -5.90 -9.62
N HIS A 93 -10.25 -5.23 -8.55
CA HIS A 93 -9.54 -4.02 -8.11
C HIS A 93 -8.04 -4.30 -7.85
N TYR A 94 -7.69 -5.48 -7.33
CA TYR A 94 -6.28 -5.86 -7.19
C TYR A 94 -5.52 -5.81 -8.53
N PHE A 95 -6.12 -6.29 -9.61
CA PHE A 95 -5.50 -6.29 -10.94
C PHE A 95 -5.43 -4.88 -11.54
N THR A 96 -6.41 -4.02 -11.25
CA THR A 96 -6.33 -2.60 -11.61
C THR A 96 -5.10 -1.95 -10.97
N VAL A 97 -4.89 -2.17 -9.67
CA VAL A 97 -3.71 -1.65 -8.96
C VAL A 97 -2.43 -2.28 -9.51
N LEU A 98 -2.45 -3.57 -9.83
CA LEU A 98 -1.32 -4.27 -10.45
C LEU A 98 -0.92 -3.68 -11.81
N ASN A 99 -1.90 -3.26 -12.63
CA ASN A 99 -1.64 -2.62 -13.92
C ASN A 99 -0.98 -1.23 -13.76
N LYS A 100 -1.22 -0.55 -12.64
CA LYS A 100 -0.58 0.74 -12.32
C LYS A 100 0.74 0.59 -11.57
N LYS A 101 1.20 -0.64 -11.29
CA LYS A 101 2.37 -0.93 -10.45
C LYS A 101 3.60 -0.08 -10.80
N ASP A 102 4.00 -0.03 -12.07
CA ASP A 102 5.24 0.63 -12.46
C ASP A 102 5.14 2.16 -12.34
N GLN A 103 3.97 2.73 -12.62
CA GLN A 103 3.68 4.14 -12.37
C GLN A 103 3.73 4.47 -10.86
N LEU A 104 3.13 3.62 -10.03
CA LEU A 104 3.10 3.76 -8.59
C LEU A 104 4.51 3.68 -7.98
N LYS A 105 5.35 2.78 -8.48
CA LYS A 105 6.77 2.67 -8.13
C LYS A 105 7.55 3.92 -8.48
N GLY A 106 7.42 4.42 -9.72
CA GLY A 106 8.12 5.63 -10.14
C GLY A 106 7.76 6.86 -9.29
N LYS A 107 6.50 6.97 -8.87
CA LYS A 107 6.06 8.05 -7.96
C LYS A 107 6.70 7.97 -6.59
N ILE A 108 6.68 6.80 -5.95
CA ILE A 108 7.27 6.67 -4.61
C ILE A 108 8.80 6.80 -4.66
N GLU A 109 9.45 6.34 -5.73
CA GLU A 109 10.88 6.58 -5.95
C GLU A 109 11.19 8.09 -6.06
N THR A 110 10.38 8.82 -6.83
CA THR A 110 10.49 10.29 -6.96
C THR A 110 10.30 10.98 -5.61
N ASP A 111 9.30 10.57 -4.82
CA ASP A 111 9.06 11.11 -3.49
C ASP A 111 10.27 10.84 -2.55
N LEU A 112 10.81 9.61 -2.58
CA LEU A 112 11.99 9.23 -1.80
C LEU A 112 13.26 9.97 -2.23
N ASP A 113 13.44 10.22 -3.53
CA ASP A 113 14.53 11.04 -4.06
C ASP A 113 14.40 12.51 -3.62
N ASN A 114 13.18 13.06 -3.62
CA ASN A 114 12.91 14.39 -3.11
C ASN A 114 13.30 14.52 -1.63
N VAL A 115 12.97 13.50 -0.83
CA VAL A 115 13.35 13.47 0.60
C VAL A 115 14.87 13.34 0.77
N ALA A 116 15.56 12.56 -0.04
CA ALA A 116 17.03 12.47 0.00
C ALA A 116 17.68 13.82 -0.34
N ASN A 117 17.17 14.48 -1.38
CA ASN A 117 17.67 15.77 -1.86
C ASN A 117 17.51 16.91 -0.83
N MET A 118 16.53 16.81 0.08
CA MET A 118 16.38 17.75 1.21
C MET A 118 17.66 17.86 2.04
N PHE A 119 18.38 16.75 2.28
CA PHE A 119 19.64 16.78 3.03
C PHE A 119 20.74 17.50 2.26
N THR A 120 20.84 17.25 0.95
CA THR A 120 21.80 17.96 0.09
C THR A 120 21.53 19.47 0.07
N ARG A 121 20.26 19.88 -0.06
CA ARG A 121 19.89 21.30 0.01
C ARG A 121 20.17 21.92 1.37
N TYR A 122 20.03 21.17 2.44
CA TYR A 122 20.39 21.65 3.76
C TYR A 122 21.89 21.90 3.91
N GLU A 123 22.74 21.03 3.36
CA GLU A 123 24.20 21.21 3.38
C GLU A 123 24.63 22.42 2.56
N GLU A 124 24.04 22.61 1.38
CA GLU A 124 24.23 23.81 0.56
C GLU A 124 23.83 25.08 1.34
N PHE A 125 22.65 25.06 1.95
CA PHE A 125 22.16 26.15 2.78
C PHE A 125 23.09 26.45 3.97
N ALA A 126 23.51 25.43 4.71
CA ALA A 126 24.39 25.58 5.87
C ALA A 126 25.73 26.17 5.45
N LYS A 127 26.31 25.68 4.35
CA LYS A 127 27.56 26.20 3.78
C LYS A 127 27.45 27.68 3.37
N ASP A 128 26.37 28.05 2.68
CA ASP A 128 26.15 29.45 2.28
C ASP A 128 25.99 30.36 3.50
N ARG A 129 25.30 29.88 4.53
CA ARG A 129 25.11 30.59 5.80
C ARG A 129 26.43 30.76 6.57
N MET A 130 27.29 29.74 6.59
CA MET A 130 28.65 29.83 7.15
C MET A 130 29.51 30.84 6.40
N ASN A 131 29.49 30.84 5.06
CA ASN A 131 30.26 31.79 4.24
C ASN A 131 29.81 33.24 4.50
N LYS A 132 28.50 33.47 4.61
CA LYS A 132 27.93 34.79 4.92
C LYS A 132 28.34 35.24 6.31
N TYR A 133 28.27 34.36 7.30
CA TYR A 133 28.69 34.69 8.66
C TYR A 133 30.19 34.99 8.73
N GLU A 134 31.04 34.24 8.04
CA GLU A 134 32.47 34.56 7.95
C GLU A 134 32.71 35.96 7.35
N TYR A 135 31.96 36.32 6.31
CA TYR A 135 32.02 37.65 5.72
C TYR A 135 31.60 38.75 6.73
N GLU A 136 30.51 38.53 7.48
CA GLU A 136 30.03 39.45 8.53
C GLU A 136 31.10 39.63 9.63
N LEU A 137 31.71 38.53 10.09
CA LEU A 137 32.80 38.58 11.06
C LEU A 137 34.03 39.34 10.54
N ASN A 138 34.43 39.10 9.28
CA ASN A 138 35.56 39.81 8.67
C ASN A 138 35.26 41.31 8.52
N ALA A 139 34.03 41.67 8.14
CA ALA A 139 33.59 43.07 8.05
C ALA A 139 33.57 43.76 9.42
N ALA A 140 33.10 43.07 10.47
CA ALA A 140 33.11 43.56 11.85
C ALA A 140 34.54 43.80 12.37
N ILE A 141 35.48 42.92 12.05
CA ILE A 141 36.91 43.08 12.36
C ILE A 141 37.48 44.31 11.63
N ALA A 142 37.26 44.43 10.32
CA ALA A 142 37.77 45.54 9.51
C ALA A 142 37.17 46.90 9.92
N GLY A 143 35.90 46.91 10.33
CA GLY A 143 35.16 48.09 10.76
C GLY A 143 35.29 48.42 12.25
N LYS A 144 36.12 47.71 13.03
CA LYS A 144 36.21 47.82 14.49
C LYS A 144 36.30 49.26 15.00
N ASP A 145 37.15 50.08 14.38
CA ASP A 145 37.43 51.44 14.83
C ASP A 145 36.32 52.43 14.46
N LEU A 146 35.53 52.12 13.42
CA LEU A 146 34.44 52.96 12.91
C LEU A 146 33.08 52.57 13.49
N ASN A 147 32.86 51.29 13.77
CA ASN A 147 31.60 50.76 14.27
C ASN A 147 31.81 49.67 15.32
N TYR A 148 32.32 50.10 16.48
CA TYR A 148 32.58 49.22 17.62
C TYR A 148 31.33 48.48 18.13
N SER A 149 30.14 49.04 17.92
CA SER A 149 28.88 48.40 18.33
C SER A 149 28.64 47.08 17.58
N VAL A 150 28.88 47.04 16.26
CA VAL A 150 28.77 45.83 15.45
C VAL A 150 29.81 44.80 15.88
N PHE A 151 31.05 45.24 16.13
CA PHE A 151 32.12 44.37 16.62
C PHE A 151 31.75 43.63 17.92
N ILE A 152 31.16 44.34 18.89
CA ILE A 152 30.69 43.72 20.15
C ILE A 152 29.43 42.87 19.94
N ASN A 153 28.49 43.32 19.11
CA ASN A 153 27.24 42.59 18.84
C ASN A 153 27.48 41.23 18.15
N GLU A 154 28.49 41.14 17.28
CA GLU A 154 28.93 39.87 16.67
C GLU A 154 29.66 38.94 17.67
N GLY A 155 29.87 39.39 18.91
CA GLY A 155 30.43 38.57 19.99
C GLY A 155 31.94 38.71 20.20
N PHE A 156 32.63 39.61 19.50
CA PHE A 156 34.04 39.88 19.76
C PHE A 156 34.26 40.61 21.08
N LYS A 157 35.42 40.37 21.71
CA LYS A 157 35.82 40.98 22.99
C LYS A 157 37.13 41.75 22.83
N ASN A 158 37.21 42.92 23.43
CA ASN A 158 38.44 43.71 23.49
C ASN A 158 39.25 43.37 24.76
N ASN A 159 39.77 42.15 24.84
CA ASN A 159 40.45 41.60 26.02
C ASN A 159 41.94 41.23 25.77
N GLY A 160 42.51 41.67 24.64
CA GLY A 160 43.88 41.36 24.24
C GLY A 160 44.08 40.02 23.53
N GLU A 161 43.04 39.19 23.40
CA GLU A 161 43.07 37.96 22.60
C GLU A 161 43.08 38.29 21.09
N SER A 162 43.87 37.56 20.30
CA SER A 162 43.95 37.74 18.84
C SER A 162 42.56 37.64 18.18
N LEU A 163 42.22 38.61 17.33
CA LEU A 163 40.93 38.64 16.62
C LEU A 163 40.73 37.41 15.74
N THR A 164 41.81 36.85 15.17
CA THR A 164 41.74 35.61 14.38
C THR A 164 41.32 34.41 15.24
N ILE A 165 41.81 34.32 16.47
CA ILE A 165 41.43 33.24 17.40
C ILE A 165 39.96 33.39 17.79
N GLN A 166 39.53 34.62 18.10
CA GLN A 166 38.13 34.92 18.41
C GLN A 166 37.21 34.57 17.24
N LYS A 167 37.59 34.94 16.01
CA LYS A 167 36.86 34.62 14.77
C LYS A 167 36.69 33.12 14.61
N ASN A 168 37.78 32.36 14.70
CA ASN A 168 37.75 30.90 14.51
C ASN A 168 36.85 30.21 15.55
N ARG A 169 36.86 30.69 16.80
CA ARG A 169 35.97 30.19 17.85
C ARG A 169 34.50 30.49 17.54
N LEU A 170 34.18 31.72 17.13
CA LEU A 170 32.82 32.10 16.74
C LEU A 170 32.33 31.27 15.54
N MET A 171 33.18 31.07 14.53
CA MET A 171 32.90 30.20 13.39
C MET A 171 32.63 28.75 13.82
N THR A 172 33.42 28.20 14.74
CA THR A 172 33.24 26.83 15.24
C THR A 172 31.90 26.67 15.96
N ILE A 173 31.53 27.64 16.81
CA ILE A 173 30.24 27.63 17.52
C ILE A 173 29.08 27.69 16.51
N PHE A 174 29.20 28.56 15.50
CA PHE A 174 28.18 28.71 14.47
C PHE A 174 28.04 27.46 13.58
N GLU A 175 29.16 26.82 13.24
CA GLU A 175 29.18 25.54 12.55
C GLU A 175 28.52 24.44 13.39
N ASP A 176 28.85 24.35 14.69
CA ASP A 176 28.23 23.38 15.62
C ASP A 176 26.72 23.61 15.79
N ASP A 177 26.26 24.87 15.73
CA ASP A 177 24.83 25.19 15.81
C ASP A 177 24.07 24.78 14.54
N LEU A 178 24.65 24.97 13.34
CA LEU A 178 24.05 24.60 12.06
C LEU A 178 24.19 23.11 11.73
N MET A 179 25.34 22.53 12.01
CA MET A 179 25.71 21.16 11.67
C MET A 179 26.26 20.46 12.92
N PRO A 180 25.41 20.25 13.95
CA PRO A 180 25.86 19.64 15.19
C PRO A 180 26.41 18.25 14.91
N SER A 181 27.27 17.74 15.78
CA SER A 181 27.85 16.38 15.68
C SER A 181 26.83 15.25 15.40
N LYS A 182 25.56 15.44 15.79
CA LYS A 182 24.46 14.50 15.52
C LYS A 182 23.94 14.54 14.08
N TYR A 183 24.19 15.60 13.31
CA TYR A 183 23.72 15.80 11.93
C TYR A 183 24.12 14.62 11.05
N ASP A 184 25.41 14.27 10.99
CA ASP A 184 25.93 13.19 10.14
C ASP A 184 25.27 11.84 10.45
N SER A 185 25.07 11.56 11.73
CA SER A 185 24.38 10.34 12.17
C SER A 185 22.92 10.32 11.72
N THR A 186 22.25 11.47 11.76
CA THR A 186 20.85 11.64 11.33
C THR A 186 20.73 11.48 9.82
N LYS A 187 21.59 12.14 9.04
CA LYS A 187 21.64 12.00 7.58
C LYS A 187 21.92 10.55 7.17
N LYS A 188 22.94 9.91 7.76
CA LYS A 188 23.28 8.52 7.45
C LYS A 188 22.13 7.57 7.74
N TYR A 189 21.45 7.72 8.88
CA TYR A 189 20.26 6.96 9.21
C TYR A 189 19.14 7.19 8.18
N ALA A 190 18.86 8.44 7.85
CA ALA A 190 17.82 8.81 6.91
C ALA A 190 18.06 8.24 5.51
N ILE A 191 19.27 8.42 4.95
CA ILE A 191 19.63 7.89 3.63
C ILE A 191 19.57 6.36 3.61
N ASN A 192 19.99 5.68 4.69
CA ASN A 192 19.86 4.24 4.78
C ASN A 192 18.39 3.79 4.78
N LEU A 193 17.54 4.47 5.56
CA LEU A 193 16.10 4.17 5.59
C LEU A 193 15.45 4.41 4.22
N ILE A 194 15.78 5.52 3.54
CA ILE A 194 15.32 5.82 2.18
C ILE A 194 15.71 4.70 1.21
N ASN A 195 16.97 4.24 1.25
CA ASN A 195 17.44 3.17 0.38
C ASN A 195 16.72 1.84 0.67
N GLN A 196 16.44 1.54 1.94
CA GLN A 196 15.62 0.38 2.31
C GLN A 196 14.19 0.51 1.79
N ASP A 197 13.57 1.68 1.96
CA ASP A 197 12.21 1.96 1.49
C ASP A 197 12.11 1.87 -0.05
N LYS A 198 13.13 2.31 -0.79
CA LYS A 198 13.21 2.10 -2.25
C LYS A 198 13.21 0.61 -2.60
N GLN A 199 14.04 -0.21 -1.93
CA GLN A 199 14.07 -1.64 -2.16
C GLN A 199 12.72 -2.31 -1.85
N LEU A 200 12.08 -1.90 -0.74
CA LEU A 200 10.77 -2.39 -0.34
C LEU A 200 9.68 -1.99 -1.33
N ALA A 201 9.71 -0.76 -1.83
CA ALA A 201 8.78 -0.25 -2.83
C ALA A 201 8.93 -0.95 -4.19
N THR A 202 10.17 -1.28 -4.56
CA THR A 202 10.46 -1.99 -5.82
C THR A 202 10.01 -3.46 -5.74
N ASN A 203 10.03 -4.07 -4.56
CA ASN A 203 9.62 -5.46 -4.34
C ASN A 203 8.09 -5.60 -4.16
N TRP A 204 7.39 -5.65 -5.28
CA TRP A 204 5.93 -5.78 -5.33
C TRP A 204 5.38 -7.15 -4.90
N ILE A 205 6.25 -8.14 -4.65
CA ILE A 205 5.83 -9.48 -4.22
C ILE A 205 5.02 -9.42 -2.92
N LEU A 206 5.25 -8.38 -2.10
CA LEU A 206 4.51 -8.12 -0.87
C LEU A 206 3.90 -6.71 -0.90
N PRO A 207 2.68 -6.53 -1.46
CA PRO A 207 1.97 -5.25 -1.51
C PRO A 207 1.85 -4.53 -0.16
N VAL A 208 1.85 -5.30 0.93
CA VAL A 208 1.88 -4.83 2.32
C VAL A 208 3.07 -3.91 2.60
N ARG A 209 4.25 -4.26 2.10
CA ARG A 209 5.48 -3.47 2.31
C ARG A 209 5.42 -2.14 1.56
N PHE A 210 4.95 -2.18 0.32
CA PHE A 210 4.76 -0.98 -0.51
C PHE A 210 3.85 0.05 0.18
N LEU A 211 2.71 -0.40 0.73
CA LEU A 211 1.78 0.50 1.39
C LEU A 211 2.31 1.07 2.71
N ASN A 212 3.10 0.29 3.45
CA ASN A 212 3.78 0.78 4.66
C ASN A 212 4.75 1.93 4.33
N VAL A 213 5.49 1.84 3.23
CA VAL A 213 6.39 2.93 2.78
C VAL A 213 5.57 4.19 2.50
N ILE A 214 4.49 4.08 1.71
CA ILE A 214 3.61 5.22 1.38
C ILE A 214 3.02 5.87 2.63
N ASN A 215 2.60 5.07 3.60
CA ASN A 215 1.97 5.57 4.82
C ASN A 215 2.97 6.28 5.76
N ASN A 216 4.25 5.92 5.69
CA ASN A 216 5.27 6.38 6.64
C ASN A 216 6.19 7.46 6.06
N VAL A 217 6.43 7.48 4.75
CA VAL A 217 7.43 8.37 4.11
C VAL A 217 7.16 9.85 4.44
N GLU A 218 5.91 10.29 4.32
CA GLU A 218 5.51 11.68 4.57
C GLU A 218 5.77 12.09 6.03
N LYS A 219 5.39 11.22 6.98
CA LYS A 219 5.60 11.48 8.41
C LYS A 219 7.10 11.52 8.75
N THR A 220 7.86 10.56 8.24
CA THR A 220 9.30 10.45 8.50
C THR A 220 10.06 11.64 7.90
N ALA A 221 9.75 12.01 6.66
CA ALA A 221 10.35 13.15 5.98
C ALA A 221 10.05 14.48 6.69
N ASN A 222 8.81 14.71 7.11
CA ASN A 222 8.45 15.89 7.91
C ASN A 222 9.18 15.93 9.26
N GLY A 223 9.40 14.76 9.88
CA GLY A 223 10.21 14.65 11.10
C GLY A 223 11.65 15.12 10.87
N TRP A 224 12.28 14.67 9.78
CA TRP A 224 13.63 15.13 9.41
C TRP A 224 13.65 16.62 9.05
N LEU A 225 12.69 17.12 8.27
CA LEU A 225 12.60 18.55 7.95
C LEU A 225 12.49 19.41 9.22
N THR A 226 11.71 18.96 10.21
CA THR A 226 11.58 19.63 11.50
C THR A 226 12.91 19.69 12.25
N GLU A 227 13.67 18.58 12.26
CA GLU A 227 15.00 18.54 12.87
C GLU A 227 15.99 19.49 12.17
N LEU A 228 16.00 19.53 10.84
CA LEU A 228 16.84 20.43 10.05
C LEU A 228 16.50 21.92 10.31
N LYS A 229 15.20 22.25 10.38
CA LYS A 229 14.75 23.58 10.77
C LYS A 229 15.15 23.93 12.21
N ARG A 230 15.22 22.95 13.11
CA ARG A 230 15.67 23.16 14.48
C ARG A 230 17.15 23.53 14.55
N TYR A 231 18.00 22.87 13.77
CA TYR A 231 19.43 23.21 13.66
C TYR A 231 19.63 24.64 13.10
N ASP A 232 18.80 25.06 12.16
CA ASP A 232 18.81 26.44 11.68
C ASP A 232 18.46 27.45 12.78
N ASN A 233 17.37 27.20 13.52
CA ASN A 233 16.87 28.08 14.58
C ASN A 233 17.79 28.18 15.81
N SER A 234 18.75 27.28 16.01
CA SER A 234 19.78 27.43 17.05
C SER A 234 20.74 28.58 16.77
N THR A 235 20.87 29.03 15.52
CA THR A 235 21.75 30.16 15.19
C THR A 235 21.10 31.50 15.53
N SER A 236 21.74 32.25 16.44
CA SER A 236 21.20 33.51 17.01
C SER A 236 21.19 34.72 16.07
N ASN A 237 21.60 34.59 14.79
CA ASN A 237 21.61 35.70 13.83
C ASN A 237 20.26 35.85 13.10
N ALA A 238 19.42 36.74 13.62
CA ALA A 238 18.02 36.98 13.24
C ALA A 238 17.78 37.59 11.84
N GLN A 239 18.79 37.71 10.98
CA GLN A 239 18.69 38.47 9.71
C GLN A 239 18.68 37.62 8.43
N SER A 240 18.69 36.29 8.53
CA SER A 240 18.67 35.39 7.36
C SER A 240 17.36 34.62 7.24
N THR A 241 16.94 34.37 6.00
CA THR A 241 15.74 33.56 5.69
C THR A 241 15.91 32.16 6.29
N PRO A 242 14.94 31.66 7.08
CA PRO A 242 15.01 30.33 7.64
C PRO A 242 15.11 29.25 6.57
N PHE A 243 15.71 28.12 6.91
CA PHE A 243 15.71 26.96 6.03
C PHE A 243 14.28 26.52 5.74
N ASP A 244 13.94 26.37 4.46
CA ASP A 244 12.70 25.77 4.03
C ASP A 244 12.93 24.86 2.83
N TYR A 245 12.13 23.80 2.76
CA TYR A 245 12.20 22.83 1.68
C TYR A 245 10.79 22.33 1.34
N PRO A 246 10.34 22.50 0.09
CA PRO A 246 9.00 22.08 -0.32
C PRO A 246 8.97 20.56 -0.48
N LEU A 247 8.59 19.85 0.59
CA LEU A 247 8.26 18.43 0.51
C LEU A 247 6.96 18.25 -0.27
N THR A 248 7.07 17.72 -1.48
CA THR A 248 5.94 17.34 -2.33
C THR A 248 5.88 15.83 -2.39
N PHE A 249 4.69 15.27 -2.14
CA PHE A 249 4.41 13.84 -2.26
C PHE A 249 3.38 13.61 -3.36
N GLY A 250 3.61 12.62 -4.21
CA GLY A 250 2.67 12.22 -5.23
C GLY A 250 1.35 11.73 -4.63
N SER A 251 0.22 12.04 -5.29
CA SER A 251 -1.09 11.49 -4.93
C SER A 251 -1.18 10.00 -5.31
N ILE A 252 -0.52 9.15 -4.52
CA ILE A 252 -0.53 7.68 -4.69
C ILE A 252 -1.81 7.08 -4.09
N LYS A 253 -2.30 7.66 -2.99
CA LYS A 253 -3.48 7.17 -2.25
C LYS A 253 -4.74 7.10 -3.12
N GLY A 254 -4.98 8.12 -3.95
CA GLY A 254 -6.12 8.15 -4.87
C GLY A 254 -6.06 7.02 -5.90
N GLU A 255 -4.89 6.74 -6.45
CA GLU A 255 -4.71 5.70 -7.48
C GLU A 255 -4.84 4.28 -6.94
N LEU A 256 -4.59 4.08 -5.64
CA LEU A 256 -4.75 2.80 -4.95
C LEU A 256 -6.19 2.47 -4.58
N THR A 257 -7.11 3.44 -4.63
CA THR A 257 -8.51 3.26 -4.21
C THR A 257 -9.51 3.52 -5.33
N GLN A 258 -9.03 3.96 -6.49
CA GLN A 258 -9.87 4.21 -7.64
C GLN A 258 -10.47 2.89 -8.16
N ARG A 259 -11.80 2.84 -8.21
CA ARG A 259 -12.53 1.75 -8.85
C ARG A 259 -12.56 2.00 -10.35
N GLU A 260 -11.94 1.11 -11.10
CA GLU A 260 -12.00 1.10 -12.56
C GLU A 260 -12.75 -0.13 -13.04
N PHE A 261 -13.06 -0.15 -14.34
CA PHE A 261 -13.71 -1.30 -14.94
C PHE A 261 -12.84 -2.55 -14.77
N PRO A 262 -13.44 -3.73 -14.54
CA PRO A 262 -12.67 -4.93 -14.27
C PRO A 262 -11.68 -5.27 -15.39
N ALA A 263 -10.44 -5.56 -15.02
CA ALA A 263 -9.44 -6.02 -15.97
C ALA A 263 -9.87 -7.36 -16.59
N VAL A 264 -9.73 -7.51 -17.90
CA VAL A 264 -10.13 -8.75 -18.60
C VAL A 264 -9.44 -9.97 -17.99
N THR A 265 -8.17 -9.85 -17.62
CA THR A 265 -7.40 -10.89 -16.92
C THR A 265 -8.04 -11.28 -15.59
N ALA A 266 -8.52 -10.30 -14.81
CA ALA A 266 -9.20 -10.55 -13.55
C ALA A 266 -10.51 -11.30 -13.77
N ILE A 267 -11.30 -10.92 -14.77
CA ILE A 267 -12.56 -11.60 -15.12
C ILE A 267 -12.28 -13.07 -15.46
N VAL A 268 -11.28 -13.34 -16.31
CA VAL A 268 -10.94 -14.70 -16.74
C VAL A 268 -10.49 -15.56 -15.54
N ILE A 269 -9.55 -15.06 -14.73
CA ILE A 269 -9.02 -15.79 -13.57
C ILE A 269 -10.10 -16.00 -12.52
N ALA A 270 -10.88 -14.96 -12.20
CA ALA A 270 -12.00 -15.06 -11.27
C ALA A 270 -13.00 -16.11 -11.73
N SER A 271 -13.37 -16.09 -13.02
CA SER A 271 -14.33 -17.04 -13.59
C SER A 271 -13.81 -18.48 -13.50
N LEU A 272 -12.53 -18.72 -13.81
CA LEU A 272 -11.91 -20.04 -13.68
C LEU A 272 -11.93 -20.53 -12.22
N LEU A 273 -11.53 -19.68 -11.26
CA LEU A 273 -11.58 -20.03 -9.83
C LEU A 273 -13.02 -20.31 -9.36
N TYR A 274 -13.99 -19.53 -9.85
CA TYR A 274 -15.40 -19.71 -9.53
C TYR A 274 -15.99 -21.02 -10.08
N LEU A 275 -15.54 -21.46 -11.26
CA LEU A 275 -15.91 -22.76 -11.82
C LEU A 275 -15.27 -23.91 -11.03
N ILE A 276 -14.00 -23.76 -10.62
CA ILE A 276 -13.31 -24.74 -9.77
C ILE A 276 -14.01 -24.90 -8.41
N LEU A 277 -14.55 -23.80 -7.84
CA LEU A 277 -15.33 -23.85 -6.61
C LEU A 277 -16.53 -24.80 -6.71
N LEU A 278 -17.15 -24.96 -7.87
CA LEU A 278 -18.31 -25.83 -8.09
C LEU A 278 -17.97 -27.31 -8.30
N ILE A 279 -16.70 -27.71 -8.35
CA ILE A 279 -16.30 -29.12 -8.50
C ILE A 279 -16.97 -30.06 -7.48
N PRO A 280 -17.08 -29.76 -6.16
CA PRO A 280 -17.78 -30.61 -5.22
C PRO A 280 -19.25 -30.82 -5.58
N TYR A 281 -19.90 -29.78 -6.10
CA TYR A 281 -21.29 -29.84 -6.53
C TYR A 281 -21.43 -30.74 -7.77
N PHE A 282 -20.55 -30.60 -8.77
CA PHE A 282 -20.58 -31.46 -9.96
C PHE A 282 -20.26 -32.92 -9.64
N ALA A 283 -19.27 -33.16 -8.77
CA ALA A 283 -18.84 -34.50 -8.36
C ALA A 283 -19.80 -35.20 -7.38
N ALA A 284 -20.76 -34.49 -6.79
CA ALA A 284 -21.77 -35.13 -5.96
C ALA A 284 -22.74 -35.94 -6.82
N ASP A 285 -22.91 -37.21 -6.47
CA ASP A 285 -23.90 -38.09 -7.08
C ASP A 285 -25.30 -37.53 -6.84
N ARG A 286 -26.10 -37.48 -7.91
CA ARG A 286 -27.55 -37.25 -7.78
C ARG A 286 -28.22 -38.51 -7.27
N ASP A 287 -29.24 -38.34 -6.44
CA ASP A 287 -30.10 -39.47 -6.12
C ASP A 287 -30.86 -39.91 -7.38
N PRO A 288 -30.89 -41.20 -7.73
CA PRO A 288 -31.57 -41.69 -8.94
C PRO A 288 -33.09 -41.43 -8.94
N ARG A 289 -33.71 -41.14 -7.79
CA ARG A 289 -35.12 -40.71 -7.69
C ARG A 289 -35.29 -39.20 -7.83
N ASN A 290 -34.20 -38.45 -7.90
CA ASN A 290 -34.15 -37.00 -8.05
C ASN A 290 -33.26 -36.62 -9.26
N PRO A 291 -33.73 -36.83 -10.51
CA PRO A 291 -32.96 -36.48 -11.71
C PRO A 291 -32.65 -34.97 -11.81
N GLY A 292 -33.43 -34.13 -11.11
CA GLY A 292 -33.31 -32.67 -11.13
C GLY A 292 -34.07 -32.04 -12.30
N ILE A 293 -34.45 -30.76 -12.17
CA ILE A 293 -35.25 -30.06 -13.18
C ILE A 293 -34.50 -29.94 -14.52
N ILE A 294 -33.19 -29.71 -14.48
CA ILE A 294 -32.36 -29.59 -15.70
C ILE A 294 -32.36 -30.91 -16.50
N ASP A 295 -32.19 -32.04 -15.83
CA ASP A 295 -32.19 -33.36 -16.47
C ASP A 295 -33.60 -33.73 -16.98
N LEU A 296 -34.65 -33.37 -16.23
CA LEU A 296 -36.03 -33.51 -16.70
C LEU A 296 -36.32 -32.65 -17.93
N LEU A 297 -35.76 -31.43 -18.04
CA LEU A 297 -35.94 -30.56 -19.20
C LEU A 297 -35.23 -31.11 -20.45
N PHE A 298 -34.03 -31.66 -20.32
CA PHE A 298 -33.31 -32.27 -21.44
C PHE A 298 -33.85 -33.66 -21.82
N ARG A 299 -34.26 -34.48 -20.86
CA ARG A 299 -34.85 -35.82 -21.10
C ARG A 299 -36.26 -35.76 -21.70
N LYS A 300 -37.03 -34.70 -21.43
CA LYS A 300 -38.35 -34.51 -22.06
C LYS A 300 -38.23 -34.18 -23.56
N LYS A 301 -37.10 -33.60 -23.99
CA LYS A 301 -36.85 -33.24 -25.39
C LYS A 301 -36.61 -34.47 -26.26
N THR A 302 -35.82 -35.44 -25.79
CA THR A 302 -35.50 -36.68 -26.53
C THR A 302 -36.71 -37.60 -26.73
N VAL A 303 -37.59 -37.72 -25.73
CA VAL A 303 -38.80 -38.56 -25.85
C VAL A 303 -39.84 -37.97 -26.81
N THR A 304 -39.83 -36.65 -27.01
CA THR A 304 -40.77 -36.00 -27.94
C THR A 304 -40.28 -36.08 -29.39
N GLU A 305 -38.96 -36.11 -29.62
CA GLU A 305 -38.38 -36.35 -30.95
C GLU A 305 -38.56 -37.81 -31.41
N GLU A 306 -38.42 -38.80 -30.53
CA GLU A 306 -38.69 -40.21 -30.89
C GLU A 306 -40.15 -40.49 -31.25
N ARG A 307 -41.10 -39.72 -30.69
CA ARG A 307 -42.53 -39.84 -31.04
C ARG A 307 -42.93 -39.03 -32.27
N GLY A 308 -42.12 -38.07 -32.70
CA GLY A 308 -42.33 -37.31 -33.95
C GLY A 308 -41.71 -37.98 -35.19
N ALA A 309 -40.81 -38.94 -35.01
CA ALA A 309 -40.18 -39.71 -36.09
C ALA A 309 -40.91 -41.03 -36.42
N ILE A 310 -42.02 -41.31 -35.73
CA ILE A 310 -42.91 -42.45 -36.00
C ILE A 310 -44.28 -41.89 -36.42
N LEU A 311 -44.32 -41.16 -37.53
CA LEU A 311 -45.48 -40.81 -38.36
C LEU A 311 -44.96 -40.51 -39.76
#